data_AF-A0A940L235-F1
#
_entry.id   AF-A0A940L235-F1
#
_cell.length_a   1.000
_cell.length_b   1.000
_cell.length_c   1.000
_cell.angle_alpha   90.00
_cell.angle_beta   90.00
_cell.angle_gamma   90.00
#
_symmetry.space_group_name_H-M   'P 1'
#
loop_
_entity.id
_entity.type
_entity.pdbx_description
1 polymer ?
#
loop_
_entity_poly.entity_id
_entity_poly.type
_entity_poly.pdbx_seq_one_letter_code
_entity_poly.pdbx_strand_id
1 'polypeptide(L)'
;MLQFVREIQVSVLTQGASSSRRGFLFNVAAGFSKDINPLSGMTVNLMLVDQWLGELKSELEADVFVSSSESLSHVFAEIMAVTRLNLIEQAEKENAQLTSLEFREERGWGFAWQHHQSPEEITVKHSHFLEAFVQDPKEFGLLKVEFEWLRKANCETDFAHEGFKILKGLSAKNFEELCAFLEKSKGLKLPSGSFLANIKIHHLSRKFTLAL
;
A
#
# COMPACT_ATOMS: atom_id res chain seq x y z
N MET A 1 26.05 -4.45 1.19
CA MET A 1 24.77 -4.11 0.56
C MET A 1 24.23 -2.77 1.08
N LEU A 2 23.93 -1.83 0.17
CA LEU A 2 23.20 -0.60 0.46
C LEU A 2 21.73 -0.76 0.02
N GLN A 3 20.80 -0.22 0.80
CA GLN A 3 19.38 -0.10 0.42
C GLN A 3 19.01 1.37 0.24
N PHE A 4 18.18 1.67 -0.75
CA PHE A 4 17.67 3.01 -0.99
C PHE A 4 16.26 2.93 -1.61
N VAL A 5 15.50 4.01 -1.46
CA VAL A 5 14.13 4.13 -1.99
C VAL A 5 14.04 5.35 -2.88
N ARG A 6 13.35 5.21 -4.01
CA ARG A 6 12.99 6.29 -4.91
C ARG A 6 11.48 6.36 -5.06
N GLU A 7 10.97 7.57 -5.19
CA GLU A 7 9.54 7.83 -5.25
C GLU A 7 9.21 8.70 -6.46
N ILE A 8 8.14 8.34 -7.15
CA ILE A 8 7.55 9.10 -8.26
C ILE A 8 6.04 9.14 -8.13
N GLN A 9 5.42 10.16 -8.72
CA GLN A 9 3.97 10.24 -8.81
C GLN A 9 3.49 9.70 -10.17
N VAL A 10 2.49 8.83 -10.19
CA VAL A 10 1.94 8.17 -11.37
C VAL A 10 0.42 8.28 -11.39
N SER A 11 -0.14 8.68 -12.54
CA SER A 11 -1.58 8.77 -12.77
C SER A 11 -2.08 7.51 -13.47
N VAL A 12 -2.72 6.61 -12.73
CA VAL A 12 -3.21 5.35 -13.29
C VAL A 12 -4.70 5.42 -13.56
N LEU A 13 -5.11 4.96 -14.74
CA LEU A 13 -6.50 4.92 -15.15
C LEU A 13 -7.00 3.47 -15.17
N THR A 14 -8.14 3.24 -14.53
CA THR A 14 -8.78 1.92 -14.48
C THR A 14 -10.18 1.96 -15.09
N GLN A 15 -10.63 0.82 -15.60
CA GLN A 15 -11.95 0.61 -16.17
C GLN A 15 -12.54 -0.71 -15.69
N GLY A 16 -13.86 -0.77 -15.47
CA GLY A 16 -14.58 -1.98 -15.05
C GLY A 16 -14.58 -2.26 -13.55
N ALA A 17 -13.56 -1.81 -12.81
CA ALA A 17 -13.54 -1.92 -11.35
C ALA A 17 -14.29 -0.76 -10.67
N SER A 18 -15.30 -1.08 -9.85
CA SER A 18 -16.13 -0.20 -9.02
C SER A 18 -16.92 0.91 -9.75
N SER A 19 -16.67 1.15 -11.04
CA SER A 19 -17.34 2.13 -11.91
C SER A 19 -16.93 1.92 -13.38
N SER A 20 -17.52 2.67 -14.32
CA SER A 20 -17.16 2.58 -15.73
C SER A 20 -15.74 3.04 -16.05
N ARG A 21 -15.18 4.03 -15.34
CA ARG A 21 -13.79 4.52 -15.49
C ARG A 21 -13.38 5.33 -14.26
N ARG A 22 -12.22 5.03 -13.65
CA ARG A 22 -11.72 5.70 -12.43
C ARG A 22 -10.22 6.01 -12.53
N GLY A 23 -9.84 7.25 -12.22
CA GLY A 23 -8.45 7.66 -12.13
C GLY A 23 -7.91 7.64 -10.70
N PHE A 24 -6.66 7.24 -10.55
CA PHE A 24 -5.91 7.25 -9.30
C PHE A 24 -4.60 8.02 -9.49
N LEU A 25 -4.20 8.77 -8.46
CA LEU A 25 -2.91 9.43 -8.41
C LEU A 25 -2.07 8.78 -7.32
N PHE A 26 -1.17 7.89 -7.70
CA PHE A 26 -0.33 7.15 -6.76
C PHE A 26 1.03 7.80 -6.59
N ASN A 27 1.51 7.89 -5.36
CA ASN A 27 2.93 7.99 -5.06
C ASN A 27 3.49 6.57 -5.01
N VAL A 28 4.36 6.26 -5.97
CA VAL A 28 4.98 4.94 -6.13
C VAL A 28 6.37 5.00 -5.56
N ALA A 29 6.59 4.30 -4.45
CA ALA A 29 7.89 4.14 -3.80
C ALA A 29 8.48 2.77 -4.16
N ALA A 30 9.64 2.77 -4.82
CA ALA A 30 10.39 1.57 -5.17
C ALA A 30 11.71 1.52 -4.39
N GLY A 31 11.90 0.45 -3.63
CA GLY A 31 13.11 0.19 -2.85
C GLY A 31 14.01 -0.80 -3.54
N PHE A 32 15.31 -0.53 -3.57
CA PHE A 32 16.29 -1.40 -4.21
C PHE A 32 17.48 -1.68 -3.27
N SER A 33 18.16 -2.79 -3.51
CA SER A 33 19.43 -3.13 -2.89
C SER A 33 20.49 -3.44 -3.93
N LYS A 34 21.74 -3.07 -3.64
CA LYS A 34 22.92 -3.45 -4.44
C LYS A 34 24.15 -3.51 -3.54
N ASP A 35 25.08 -4.40 -3.87
CA ASP A 35 26.36 -4.41 -3.19
C ASP A 35 27.23 -3.22 -3.56
N ILE A 36 27.99 -2.73 -2.58
CA ILE A 36 28.89 -1.60 -2.77
C ILE A 36 30.10 -2.14 -3.50
N ASN A 37 30.43 -1.56 -4.65
CA ASN A 37 31.68 -1.91 -5.33
C ASN A 37 32.85 -1.49 -4.44
N PRO A 38 33.73 -2.41 -4.01
CA PRO A 38 34.79 -2.12 -3.05
C PRO A 38 35.88 -1.20 -3.61
N LEU A 39 36.00 -1.08 -4.93
CA LEU A 39 37.02 -0.26 -5.59
C LEU A 39 36.53 1.17 -5.85
N SER A 40 35.25 1.34 -6.18
CA SER A 40 34.69 2.67 -6.48
C SER A 40 33.89 3.29 -5.33
N GLY A 41 33.52 2.50 -4.32
CA GLY A 41 32.61 2.93 -3.25
C GLY A 41 31.18 3.23 -3.74
N MET A 42 30.90 3.00 -5.02
CA MET A 42 29.62 3.30 -5.64
C MET A 42 28.66 2.11 -5.58
N THR A 43 27.37 2.42 -5.55
CA THR A 43 26.26 1.47 -5.66
C THR A 43 25.65 1.56 -7.06
N VAL A 44 24.33 1.55 -7.20
CA VAL A 44 23.69 1.91 -8.47
C VAL A 44 23.78 3.43 -8.69
N ASN A 45 23.83 3.83 -9.96
CA ASN A 45 23.69 5.24 -10.33
C ASN A 45 22.22 5.65 -10.14
N LEU A 46 21.97 6.58 -9.22
CA LEU A 46 20.61 7.01 -8.91
C LEU A 46 19.91 7.71 -10.09
N MET A 47 20.66 8.34 -11.01
CA MET A 47 20.07 8.90 -12.23
C MET A 47 19.49 7.83 -13.14
N LEU A 48 20.09 6.63 -13.17
CA LEU A 48 19.53 5.50 -13.92
C LEU A 48 18.23 5.01 -13.28
N VAL A 49 18.18 4.93 -11.95
CA VAL A 49 16.95 4.55 -11.24
C VAL A 49 15.83 5.55 -11.51
N ASP A 50 16.16 6.86 -11.46
CA ASP A 50 15.20 7.91 -11.77
C ASP A 50 14.72 7.83 -13.24
N GLN A 51 15.59 7.41 -14.17
CA GLN A 51 15.20 7.12 -15.56
C GLN A 51 14.25 5.92 -15.67
N TRP A 52 14.53 4.79 -15.00
CA TRP A 52 13.66 3.62 -15.03
C TRP A 52 12.27 3.93 -14.50
N LEU A 53 12.20 4.72 -13.43
CA LEU A 53 10.93 5.19 -12.87
C LEU A 53 10.21 6.14 -13.83
N GLY A 54 10.92 7.01 -14.55
CA GLY A 54 10.34 7.85 -15.59
C GLY A 54 9.77 7.08 -16.78
N GLU A 55 10.46 6.02 -17.22
CA GLU A 55 10.00 5.11 -18.27
C GLU A 55 8.76 4.34 -17.81
N LEU A 56 8.80 3.74 -16.62
CA LEU A 56 7.66 3.09 -15.99
C LEU A 56 6.45 4.01 -15.85
N LYS A 57 6.66 5.26 -15.40
CA LYS A 57 5.58 6.26 -15.31
C LYS A 57 4.92 6.46 -16.67
N SER A 58 5.72 6.61 -17.71
CA SER A 58 5.21 6.85 -19.07
C SER A 58 4.39 5.65 -19.58
N GLU A 59 4.82 4.42 -19.27
CA GLU A 59 4.09 3.19 -19.59
C GLU A 59 2.75 3.12 -18.83
N LEU A 60 2.78 3.26 -17.50
CA LEU A 60 1.59 3.18 -16.65
C LEU A 60 0.55 4.28 -16.94
N GLU A 61 0.99 5.48 -17.35
CA GLU A 61 0.10 6.61 -17.67
C GLU A 61 -0.46 6.54 -19.10
N ALA A 62 0.15 5.77 -19.99
CA ALA A 62 -0.33 5.56 -21.36
C ALA A 62 -1.47 4.52 -21.42
N ASP A 63 -1.50 3.59 -20.47
CA ASP A 63 -2.41 2.45 -20.47
C ASP A 63 -3.72 2.68 -19.70
N VAL A 64 -4.69 1.81 -19.97
CA VAL A 64 -5.93 1.69 -19.20
C VAL A 64 -6.02 0.27 -18.65
N PHE A 65 -5.99 0.14 -17.33
CA PHE A 65 -6.09 -1.15 -16.65
C PHE A 65 -7.55 -1.59 -16.56
N VAL A 66 -7.91 -2.60 -17.35
CA VAL A 66 -9.28 -3.10 -17.45
C VAL A 66 -9.48 -4.29 -16.52
N SER A 67 -10.35 -4.12 -15.52
CA SER A 67 -10.73 -5.22 -14.65
C SER A 67 -11.75 -6.14 -15.31
N SER A 68 -11.59 -7.45 -15.10
CA SER A 68 -12.61 -8.45 -15.41
C SER A 68 -13.72 -8.52 -14.35
N SER A 69 -13.57 -7.84 -13.21
CA SER A 69 -14.58 -7.80 -12.14
C SER A 69 -14.77 -6.40 -11.58
N GLU A 70 -15.79 -6.21 -10.75
CA GLU A 70 -16.03 -4.92 -10.10
C GLU A 70 -14.98 -4.59 -9.01
N SER A 71 -14.07 -5.52 -8.72
CA SER A 71 -13.11 -5.40 -7.63
C SER A 71 -11.80 -4.72 -8.04
N LEU A 72 -11.46 -3.64 -7.33
CA LEU A 72 -10.15 -2.98 -7.46
C LEU A 72 -8.97 -3.89 -7.10
N SER A 73 -9.21 -4.95 -6.32
CA SER A 73 -8.23 -5.95 -5.92
C SER A 73 -7.48 -6.57 -7.11
N HIS A 74 -8.20 -6.89 -8.20
CA HIS A 74 -7.59 -7.47 -9.39
C HIS A 74 -6.75 -6.46 -10.14
N VAL A 75 -7.26 -5.25 -10.32
CA VAL A 75 -6.55 -4.18 -11.02
C VAL A 75 -5.27 -3.79 -10.29
N PHE A 76 -5.30 -3.68 -8.96
CA PHE A 76 -4.11 -3.37 -8.17
C PHE A 76 -3.08 -4.50 -8.25
N ALA A 77 -3.51 -5.77 -8.30
CA ALA A 77 -2.60 -6.89 -8.50
C ALA A 77 -1.94 -6.86 -9.88
N GLU A 78 -2.69 -6.48 -10.92
CA GLU A 78 -2.17 -6.33 -12.28
C GLU A 78 -1.16 -5.18 -12.38
N ILE A 79 -1.50 -3.99 -11.87
CA ILE A 79 -0.59 -2.83 -11.81
C ILE A 79 0.70 -3.21 -11.06
N MET A 80 0.57 -3.89 -9.93
CA MET A 80 1.72 -4.38 -9.14
C MET A 80 2.58 -5.37 -9.96
N ALA A 81 1.95 -6.31 -10.67
CA ALA A 81 2.67 -7.30 -11.47
C ALA A 81 3.45 -6.65 -12.62
N VAL A 82 2.81 -5.78 -13.41
CA VAL A 82 3.45 -5.05 -14.52
C VAL A 82 4.62 -4.21 -13.99
N THR A 83 4.38 -3.45 -12.94
CA THR A 83 5.41 -2.57 -12.37
C THR A 83 6.59 -3.36 -11.81
N ARG A 84 6.32 -4.45 -11.09
CA ARG A 84 7.38 -5.30 -10.53
C ARG A 84 8.20 -5.95 -11.63
N LEU A 85 7.57 -6.49 -12.68
CA LEU A 85 8.27 -7.13 -13.79
C LEU A 85 9.22 -6.13 -14.48
N ASN A 86 8.72 -4.94 -14.81
CA ASN A 86 9.53 -3.88 -15.42
C ASN A 86 10.74 -3.52 -14.54
N LEU A 87 10.50 -3.21 -13.25
CA LEU A 87 11.58 -2.77 -12.36
C LEU A 87 12.58 -3.88 -12.00
N ILE A 88 12.15 -5.13 -11.93
CA ILE A 88 13.07 -6.28 -11.76
C ILE A 88 13.98 -6.39 -12.98
N GLU A 89 13.42 -6.34 -14.19
CA GLU A 89 14.22 -6.44 -15.42
C GLU A 89 15.29 -5.33 -15.49
N GLN A 90 14.92 -4.09 -15.13
CA GLN A 90 15.87 -2.97 -15.10
C GLN A 90 16.92 -3.13 -14.00
N ALA A 91 16.51 -3.55 -12.80
CA ALA A 91 17.43 -3.76 -11.68
C ALA A 91 18.46 -4.87 -11.99
N GLU A 92 18.03 -5.97 -12.62
CA GLU A 92 18.90 -7.10 -12.98
C GLU A 92 19.98 -6.69 -13.97
N LYS A 93 19.68 -5.83 -14.96
CA LYS A 93 20.67 -5.27 -15.90
C LYS A 93 21.81 -4.55 -15.18
N GLU A 94 21.53 -3.97 -14.02
CA GLU A 94 22.50 -3.30 -13.16
C GLU A 94 23.01 -4.15 -11.99
N ASN A 95 22.72 -5.45 -11.93
CA ASN A 95 23.04 -6.30 -10.77
C ASN A 95 22.51 -5.71 -9.44
N ALA A 96 21.36 -5.03 -9.49
CA ALA A 96 20.59 -4.59 -8.34
C ALA A 96 19.41 -5.54 -8.11
N GLN A 97 18.76 -5.43 -6.96
CA GLN A 97 17.56 -6.18 -6.62
C GLN A 97 16.45 -5.22 -6.21
N LEU A 98 15.24 -5.42 -6.74
CA LEU A 98 14.05 -4.75 -6.23
C LEU A 98 13.66 -5.40 -4.89
N THR A 99 13.63 -4.60 -3.82
CA THR A 99 13.37 -5.06 -2.45
C THR A 99 11.97 -4.76 -1.95
N SER A 100 11.36 -3.69 -2.45
CA SER A 100 10.03 -3.24 -2.06
C SER A 100 9.38 -2.39 -3.15
N LEU A 101 8.05 -2.39 -3.18
CA LEU A 101 7.25 -1.56 -4.06
C LEU A 101 5.97 -1.17 -3.33
N GLU A 102 5.65 0.11 -3.27
CA GLU A 102 4.46 0.61 -2.57
C GLU A 102 3.77 1.70 -3.39
N PHE A 103 2.48 1.53 -3.61
CA PHE A 103 1.59 2.51 -4.21
C PHE A 103 0.74 3.13 -3.10
N ARG A 104 0.81 4.45 -2.94
CA ARG A 104 0.00 5.20 -1.96
C ARG A 104 -0.81 6.28 -2.63
N GLU A 105 -2.11 6.28 -2.39
CA GLU A 105 -3.04 7.30 -2.86
C GLU A 105 -3.52 8.14 -1.67
N GLU A 106 -3.67 9.46 -1.88
CA GLU A 106 -3.90 10.41 -0.79
C GLU A 106 -5.21 10.19 -0.04
N ARG A 107 -6.24 9.62 -0.68
CA ARG A 107 -7.55 9.33 -0.06
C ARG A 107 -7.52 8.06 0.78
N GLY A 108 -6.35 7.46 0.98
CA GLY A 108 -6.15 6.37 1.93
C GLY A 108 -6.17 4.98 1.30
N TRP A 109 -6.12 4.87 -0.03
CA TRP A 109 -5.89 3.60 -0.72
C TRP A 109 -4.40 3.36 -0.91
N GLY A 110 -3.98 2.10 -0.78
CA GLY A 110 -2.63 1.72 -1.17
C GLY A 110 -2.48 0.24 -1.34
N PHE A 111 -1.39 -0.17 -1.96
CA PHE A 111 -1.00 -1.55 -2.04
C PHE A 111 0.51 -1.67 -2.13
N ALA A 112 1.07 -2.74 -1.58
CA ALA A 112 2.50 -2.91 -1.44
C ALA A 112 2.92 -4.35 -1.68
N TRP A 113 4.19 -4.50 -2.01
CA TRP A 113 4.91 -5.76 -2.14
C TRP A 113 6.32 -5.62 -1.56
N GLN A 114 6.85 -6.71 -1.02
CA GLN A 114 8.20 -6.82 -0.46
C GLN A 114 8.85 -8.09 -1.00
N HIS A 115 10.18 -8.09 -1.16
CA HIS A 115 10.92 -9.21 -1.77
C HIS A 115 10.79 -10.58 -1.08
N HIS A 116 10.41 -10.61 0.20
CA HIS A 116 10.15 -11.85 0.91
C HIS A 116 8.75 -12.44 0.63
N GLN A 117 7.86 -11.66 0.03
CA GLN A 117 6.52 -12.09 -0.38
C GLN A 117 6.59 -12.77 -1.74
N SER A 118 5.71 -13.74 -1.96
CA SER A 118 5.56 -14.35 -3.29
C SER A 118 5.06 -13.33 -4.31
N PRO A 119 5.27 -13.57 -5.63
CA PRO A 119 4.83 -12.66 -6.68
C PRO A 119 3.31 -12.41 -6.74
N GLU A 120 2.49 -13.30 -6.19
CA GLU A 120 1.03 -13.19 -6.20
C GLU A 120 0.47 -12.51 -4.94
N GLU A 121 1.27 -12.46 -3.88
CA GLU A 121 0.93 -11.80 -2.63
C GLU A 121 1.07 -10.29 -2.78
N ILE A 122 0.06 -9.58 -2.30
CA ILE A 122 0.10 -8.13 -2.15
C ILE A 122 -0.47 -7.76 -0.79
N THR A 123 0.07 -6.71 -0.18
CA THR A 123 -0.53 -6.09 1.00
C THR A 123 -1.42 -4.96 0.51
N VAL A 124 -2.72 -5.04 0.78
CA VAL A 124 -3.68 -3.97 0.49
C VAL A 124 -3.83 -3.09 1.73
N LYS A 125 -3.72 -1.78 1.54
CA LYS A 125 -3.82 -0.78 2.60
C LYS A 125 -5.06 0.06 2.38
N HIS A 126 -5.85 0.21 3.44
CA HIS A 126 -6.99 1.12 3.42
C HIS A 126 -7.05 1.92 4.72
N SER A 127 -7.25 3.24 4.60
CA SER A 127 -7.33 4.15 5.74
C SER A 127 -8.75 4.66 5.97
N HIS A 128 -9.14 4.75 7.24
CA HIS A 128 -10.37 5.40 7.68
C HIS A 128 -10.03 6.54 8.64
N PHE A 129 -10.74 7.65 8.48
CA PHE A 129 -10.64 8.78 9.41
C PHE A 129 -11.72 8.63 10.48
N LEU A 130 -11.30 8.75 11.74
CA LEU A 130 -12.17 8.73 12.90
C LEU A 130 -12.03 10.06 13.63
N GLU A 131 -13.15 10.72 13.85
CA GLU A 131 -13.25 11.82 14.80
C GLU A 131 -13.39 11.21 16.19
N ALA A 132 -12.31 11.25 16.95
CA ALA A 132 -12.20 10.53 18.20
C ALA A 132 -12.90 11.28 19.34
N PHE A 133 -13.70 10.50 20.08
CA PHE A 133 -14.18 10.70 21.45
C PHE A 133 -14.75 12.09 21.76
N VAL A 134 -16.02 12.27 21.41
CA VAL A 134 -16.80 13.49 21.70
C VAL A 134 -17.29 13.55 23.16
N GLN A 135 -16.98 12.55 24.01
CA GLN A 135 -17.47 12.53 25.38
C GLN A 135 -16.79 13.57 26.27
N ASP A 136 -15.48 13.78 26.13
CA ASP A 136 -14.77 14.93 26.69
C ASP A 136 -14.16 15.76 25.53
N PRO A 137 -14.59 17.01 25.32
CA PRO A 137 -14.01 17.91 24.32
C PRO A 137 -12.48 18.07 24.42
N LYS A 138 -11.88 17.84 25.60
CA LYS A 138 -10.42 17.89 25.80
C LYS A 138 -9.69 16.67 25.25
N GLU A 139 -10.39 15.56 25.07
CA GLU A 139 -9.86 14.31 24.52
C GLU A 139 -10.12 14.16 23.02
N PHE A 140 -10.80 15.15 22.42
CA PHE A 140 -11.04 15.18 20.98
C PHE A 140 -9.74 15.06 20.20
N GLY A 141 -9.73 14.15 19.23
CA GLY A 141 -8.60 13.92 18.35
C GLY A 141 -9.05 13.47 16.98
N LEU A 142 -8.34 13.89 15.93
CA LEU A 142 -8.51 13.27 14.62
C LEU A 142 -7.55 12.09 14.53
N LEU A 143 -8.10 10.91 14.26
CA LEU A 143 -7.34 9.67 14.07
C LEU A 143 -7.48 9.21 12.62
N LYS A 144 -6.41 8.64 12.08
CA LYS A 144 -6.44 7.87 10.84
C LYS A 144 -6.06 6.44 11.18
N VAL A 145 -6.98 5.51 10.99
CA VAL A 145 -6.77 4.07 11.18
C VAL A 145 -6.50 3.43 9.83
N GLU A 146 -5.30 2.90 9.64
CA GLU A 146 -4.89 2.18 8.45
C GLU A 146 -4.91 0.67 8.72
N PHE A 147 -5.66 -0.06 7.91
CA PHE A 147 -5.69 -1.51 7.91
C PHE A 147 -4.79 -2.04 6.79
N GLU A 148 -3.83 -2.91 7.14
CA GLU A 148 -2.97 -3.60 6.18
C GLU A 148 -3.39 -5.07 6.08
N TRP A 149 -4.01 -5.42 4.96
CA TRP A 149 -4.51 -6.75 4.68
C TRP A 149 -3.51 -7.52 3.81
N LEU A 150 -3.12 -8.74 4.23
CA LEU A 150 -2.45 -9.65 3.31
C LEU A 150 -3.51 -10.31 2.42
N ARG A 151 -3.50 -9.95 1.15
CA ARG A 151 -4.48 -10.41 0.16
C ARG A 151 -4.14 -11.83 -0.30
N LYS A 152 -5.16 -12.70 -0.33
CA LYS A 152 -5.10 -13.96 -1.06
C LYS A 152 -5.26 -13.72 -2.56
N ALA A 153 -4.45 -14.38 -3.38
CA ALA A 153 -4.53 -14.29 -4.84
C ALA A 153 -5.97 -14.55 -5.35
N ASN A 154 -6.35 -13.80 -6.38
CA ASN A 154 -7.64 -13.90 -7.08
C ASN A 154 -8.89 -13.70 -6.20
N CYS A 155 -8.79 -12.97 -5.08
CA CYS A 155 -9.98 -12.59 -4.32
C CYS A 155 -10.57 -11.25 -4.76
N GLU A 156 -11.90 -11.18 -4.72
CA GLU A 156 -12.68 -9.97 -5.04
C GLU A 156 -13.02 -9.11 -3.81
N THR A 157 -12.48 -9.45 -2.64
CA THR A 157 -12.75 -8.77 -1.37
C THR A 157 -12.61 -7.25 -1.46
N ASP A 158 -13.65 -6.54 -1.02
CA ASP A 158 -13.59 -5.11 -0.78
C ASP A 158 -13.01 -4.84 0.62
N PHE A 159 -11.68 -4.66 0.66
CA PHE A 159 -10.94 -4.44 1.90
C PHE A 159 -11.31 -3.13 2.61
N ALA A 160 -11.82 -2.12 1.89
CA ALA A 160 -12.32 -0.90 2.51
C ALA A 160 -13.62 -1.16 3.26
N HIS A 161 -14.52 -1.93 2.65
CA HIS A 161 -15.76 -2.33 3.31
C HIS A 161 -15.50 -3.24 4.52
N GLU A 162 -14.55 -4.18 4.44
CA GLU A 162 -14.19 -5.03 5.58
C GLU A 162 -13.54 -4.23 6.72
N GLY A 163 -12.65 -3.27 6.41
CA GLY A 163 -12.12 -2.34 7.40
C GLY A 163 -13.22 -1.50 8.06
N PHE A 164 -14.19 -1.02 7.27
CA PHE A 164 -15.34 -0.31 7.79
C PHE A 164 -16.22 -1.18 8.71
N LYS A 165 -16.42 -2.48 8.42
CA LYS A 165 -17.19 -3.38 9.31
C LYS A 165 -16.54 -3.51 10.68
N ILE A 166 -15.21 -3.61 10.74
CA ILE A 166 -14.46 -3.63 12.01
C ILE A 166 -14.76 -2.36 12.82
N LEU A 167 -14.72 -1.20 12.16
CA LEU A 167 -14.96 0.10 12.79
C LEU A 167 -16.45 0.36 13.10
N LYS A 168 -17.39 -0.21 12.35
CA LYS A 168 -18.82 0.01 12.57
C LYS A 168 -19.30 -0.55 13.91
N GLY A 169 -18.67 -1.62 14.39
CA GLY A 169 -18.93 -2.19 15.71
C GLY A 169 -18.26 -1.43 16.86
N LEU A 170 -17.54 -0.36 16.56
CA LEU A 170 -16.71 0.35 17.52
C LEU A 170 -17.56 1.30 18.36
N SER A 171 -17.73 0.98 19.64
CA SER A 171 -18.31 1.86 20.66
C SER A 171 -17.25 2.41 21.62
N ALA A 172 -15.98 2.45 21.19
CA ALA A 172 -14.88 2.92 22.01
C ALA A 172 -15.12 4.36 22.47
N LYS A 173 -14.96 4.60 23.76
CA LYS A 173 -15.18 5.89 24.40
C LYS A 173 -13.91 6.71 24.55
N ASN A 174 -12.75 6.08 24.43
CA ASN A 174 -11.42 6.70 24.50
C ASN A 174 -10.40 5.94 23.63
N PHE A 175 -9.20 6.50 23.51
CA PHE A 175 -8.15 6.03 22.61
C PHE A 175 -7.65 4.64 23.03
N GLU A 176 -7.54 4.40 24.32
CA GLU A 176 -7.11 3.14 24.92
C GLU A 176 -8.10 2.01 24.59
N GLU A 177 -9.40 2.26 24.69
CA GLU A 177 -10.45 1.31 24.31
C GLU A 177 -10.42 0.99 22.80
N LEU A 178 -10.20 2.01 21.97
CA LEU A 178 -10.03 1.83 20.52
C LEU A 178 -8.83 0.92 20.22
N CYS A 179 -7.68 1.18 20.86
CA CYS A 179 -6.48 0.36 20.69
C CYS A 179 -6.75 -1.08 21.13
N ALA A 180 -7.34 -1.28 22.30
CA ALA A 180 -7.64 -2.61 22.83
C ALA A 180 -8.65 -3.40 21.96
N PHE A 181 -9.59 -2.70 21.31
CA PHE A 181 -10.51 -3.32 20.36
C PHE A 181 -9.81 -3.71 19.06
N LEU A 182 -9.05 -2.78 18.48
CA LEU A 182 -8.36 -3.02 17.21
C LEU A 182 -7.28 -4.10 17.34
N GLU A 183 -6.54 -4.14 18.45
CA GLU A 183 -5.56 -5.19 18.74
C GLU A 183 -6.19 -6.59 18.63
N LYS A 184 -7.40 -6.78 19.16
CA LYS A 184 -8.14 -8.06 19.08
C LYS A 184 -8.56 -8.42 17.66
N SER A 185 -8.60 -7.45 16.75
CA SER A 185 -8.96 -7.64 15.36
C SER A 185 -7.77 -8.06 14.50
N LYS A 186 -6.53 -7.90 15.00
CA LYS A 186 -5.33 -8.35 14.30
C LYS A 186 -5.36 -9.86 14.06
N GLY A 187 -5.00 -10.28 12.85
CA GLY A 187 -5.08 -11.67 12.42
C GLY A 187 -6.47 -12.14 12.02
N LEU A 188 -7.49 -11.25 12.00
CA LEU A 188 -8.82 -11.58 11.49
C LEU A 188 -8.73 -12.13 10.08
N LYS A 189 -9.28 -13.33 9.87
CA LYS A 189 -9.34 -14.00 8.56
C LYS A 189 -10.68 -13.75 7.90
N LEU A 190 -10.65 -13.37 6.63
CA LEU A 190 -11.83 -13.20 5.81
C LEU A 190 -12.21 -14.52 5.11
N PRO A 191 -13.47 -14.67 4.66
CA PRO A 191 -13.91 -15.84 3.89
C PRO A 191 -13.08 -16.08 2.61
N SER A 192 -12.48 -15.03 2.05
CA SER A 192 -11.56 -15.13 0.91
C SER A 192 -10.20 -15.77 1.23
N GLY A 193 -9.92 -16.03 2.51
CA GLY A 193 -8.61 -16.48 2.98
C GLY A 193 -7.58 -15.35 3.17
N SER A 194 -7.91 -14.11 2.79
CA SER A 194 -7.12 -12.94 3.15
C SER A 194 -7.19 -12.67 4.66
N PHE A 195 -6.19 -11.99 5.23
CA PHE A 195 -6.21 -11.67 6.65
C PHE A 195 -5.65 -10.29 6.99
N LEU A 196 -6.10 -9.75 8.12
CA LEU A 196 -5.62 -8.47 8.64
C LEU A 196 -4.25 -8.65 9.28
N ALA A 197 -3.19 -8.26 8.59
CA ALA A 197 -1.82 -8.49 9.04
C ALA A 197 -1.39 -7.47 10.10
N ASN A 198 -1.80 -6.22 9.93
CA ASN A 198 -1.36 -5.11 10.76
C ASN A 198 -2.40 -4.00 10.80
N ILE A 199 -2.40 -3.22 11.88
CA ILE A 199 -3.24 -2.04 12.03
C ILE A 199 -2.35 -0.90 12.51
N LYS A 200 -2.42 0.24 11.84
CA LYS A 200 -1.72 1.46 12.27
C LYS A 200 -2.73 2.53 12.64
N ILE A 201 -2.51 3.16 13.77
CA ILE A 201 -3.32 4.29 14.23
C ILE A 201 -2.43 5.53 14.21
N HIS A 202 -2.72 6.45 13.30
CA HIS A 202 -2.09 7.76 13.26
C HIS A 202 -2.95 8.73 14.06
N HIS A 203 -2.42 9.21 15.18
CA HIS A 203 -3.06 10.27 15.94
C HIS A 203 -2.65 11.63 15.36
N LEU A 204 -3.47 12.16 14.45
CA LEU A 204 -3.11 13.35 13.67
C LEU A 204 -2.99 14.61 14.53
N SER A 205 -3.87 14.77 15.53
CA SER A 205 -3.79 15.92 16.47
C SER A 205 -2.54 15.91 17.34
N ARG A 206 -2.06 14.72 17.74
CA ARG A 206 -0.88 14.55 18.62
C ARG A 206 0.40 14.17 17.88
N LYS A 207 0.33 14.00 16.55
CA LYS A 207 1.44 13.70 15.64
C LYS A 207 2.26 12.46 16.02
N PHE A 208 1.59 11.37 16.41
CA PHE A 208 2.24 10.08 16.60
C PHE A 208 1.54 8.97 15.82
N THR A 209 2.25 7.87 15.61
CA THR A 209 1.71 6.65 14.99
C THR A 209 1.95 5.47 15.92
N LEU A 210 0.92 4.67 16.14
CA LEU A 210 0.97 3.41 16.86
C LEU A 210 0.75 2.26 15.88
N ALA A 211 1.64 1.27 15.89
CA ALA A 211 1.43 0.00 15.19
C ALA A 211 0.96 -1.04 16.21
N LEU A 212 -0.16 -1.68 15.92
CA LEU A 212 -0.79 -2.73 16.71
C LEU A 212 -0.39 -4.09 16.15
#